data_AF-A0A2Z6P6L5-F1
#
_entry.id   AF-A0A2Z6P6L5-F1
#
_cell.length_a   1.000
_cell.length_b   1.000
_cell.length_c   1.000
_cell.angle_alpha   90.00
_cell.angle_beta   90.00
_cell.angle_gamma   90.00
#
_symmetry.space_group_name_H-M   'P 1'
#
loop_
_entity.id
_entity.type
_entity.pdbx_description
1 polymer ?
#
loop_
_entity_poly.entity_id
_entity_poly.type
_entity_poly.pdbx_seq_one_letter_code
_entity_poly.pdbx_strand_id
1 'polypeptide(L)' 'MWKIFVERGRLFAKQEVGLAYAGPGGHFFTGDRSGLLTVSKWLGEYKDVRSS' A
#
# COMPACT_ATOMS: atom_id res chain seq x y z
N MET A 1 -27.11 0.98 -5.53
CA MET A 1 -26.01 1.00 -6.51
C MET A 1 -24.81 0.33 -5.87
N TRP A 2 -24.47 -0.91 -6.24
CA TRP A 2 -23.27 -1.56 -5.72
C TRP A 2 -22.03 -0.96 -6.39
N LYS A 3 -21.01 -0.57 -5.61
CA LYS A 3 -19.73 -0.16 -6.16
C LYS A 3 -18.97 -1.41 -6.58
N ILE A 4 -18.72 -1.53 -7.88
CA ILE A 4 -17.78 -2.52 -8.42
C ILE A 4 -16.39 -2.15 -7.92
N PHE A 5 -15.65 -3.14 -7.41
CA PHE A 5 -14.24 -2.95 -7.10
C PHE A 5 -13.45 -2.70 -8.39
N VAL A 6 -12.71 -1.60 -8.44
CA VAL A 6 -11.80 -1.29 -9.56
C VAL A 6 -10.38 -1.40 -9.02
N GLU A 7 -9.58 -2.31 -9.57
CA GLU A 7 -8.15 -2.41 -9.24
C GLU A 7 -7.46 -1.09 -9.63
N ARG A 8 -6.79 -0.44 -8.65
CA ARG A 8 -6.17 0.88 -8.83
C ARG A 8 -4.65 0.85 -8.96
N GLY A 9 -4.04 -0.31 -8.73
CA GLY A 9 -2.60 -0.46 -8.78
C GLY A 9 -2.17 -1.81 -8.21
N ARG A 10 -0.90 -2.14 -8.47
CA ARG A 10 -0.27 -3.39 -8.05
C ARG A 10 1.16 -3.10 -7.59
N LEU A 11 1.53 -3.68 -6.46
CA LEU A 11 2.90 -3.67 -5.94
C LEU A 11 3.57 -5.00 -6.27
N PHE A 12 4.86 -4.97 -6.58
CA PHE A 12 5.66 -6.16 -6.88
C PHE A 12 6.77 -6.33 -5.84
N ALA A 13 7.07 -7.57 -5.49
CA ALA A 13 8.15 -7.95 -4.58
C ALA A 13 8.97 -9.08 -5.20
N LYS A 14 10.22 -9.24 -4.77
CA LYS A 14 11.10 -10.29 -5.28
C LYS A 14 10.79 -11.64 -4.66
N GLN A 15 10.33 -11.63 -3.41
CA GLN A 15 9.90 -12.80 -2.67
C GLN A 15 8.50 -12.57 -2.08
N GLU A 16 8.00 -13.58 -1.38
CA GLU A 16 6.73 -13.50 -0.67
C GLU A 16 6.72 -12.33 0.34
N VAL A 17 5.66 -11.51 0.25
CA VAL A 17 5.40 -10.41 1.18
C VAL A 17 4.68 -10.98 2.40
N GLY A 18 5.36 -11.03 3.54
CA GLY A 18 4.75 -11.45 4.81
C GLY A 18 4.06 -10.31 5.57
N LEU A 19 4.46 -9.06 5.31
CA LEU A 19 3.96 -7.88 6.01
C LEU A 19 3.79 -6.69 5.04
N ALA A 20 2.65 -6.03 5.15
CA ALA A 20 2.36 -4.76 4.50
C ALA A 20 1.75 -3.78 5.52
N TYR A 21 2.23 -2.55 5.54
CA TYR A 21 1.75 -1.50 6.45
C TYR A 21 1.45 -0.21 5.71
N ALA A 22 0.29 0.39 5.97
CA ALA A 22 -0.04 1.73 5.50
C ALA A 22 0.41 2.75 6.56
N GLY A 23 1.34 3.62 6.19
CA GLY A 23 1.82 4.72 7.02
C GLY A 23 1.22 6.08 6.66
N PRO A 24 1.58 7.12 7.44
CA PRO A 24 1.08 8.47 7.24
C PRO A 24 1.38 9.02 5.83
N GLY A 25 0.52 9.92 5.34
CA GLY A 25 0.76 10.62 4.07
C GLY A 25 0.67 9.74 2.82
N GLY A 26 -0.03 8.60 2.91
CA GLY A 26 -0.23 7.67 1.80
C GLY A 26 0.98 6.79 1.49
N HIS A 27 1.91 6.64 2.43
CA HIS A 27 3.02 5.70 2.28
C HIS A 27 2.59 4.27 2.58
N PHE A 28 3.16 3.33 1.85
CA PHE A 28 3.04 1.89 2.10
C PHE A 28 4.43 1.30 2.25
N PHE A 29 4.55 0.42 3.23
CA PHE A 29 5.77 -0.29 3.55
C PHE A 29 5.52 -1.77 3.33
N THR A 30 6.34 -2.40 2.51
CA THR A 30 6.30 -3.85 2.30
C THR A 30 7.67 -4.44 2.60
N GLY A 31 7.67 -5.51 3.39
CA GLY A 31 8.84 -6.34 3.63
C GLY A 31 8.63 -7.69 2.98
N ASP A 32 9.61 -8.12 2.19
CA ASP A 32 9.69 -9.49 1.71
C ASP A 32 10.86 -10.22 2.40
N ARG A 33 10.97 -11.52 2.15
CA ARG A 33 12.03 -12.37 2.73
C ARG A 33 13.44 -12.09 2.16
N SER A 34 13.62 -11.03 1.36
CA SER A 34 14.96 -10.62 0.89
C SER A 34 15.77 -9.85 1.93
N GLY A 35 15.14 -9.41 3.03
CA GLY A 35 15.77 -8.54 4.01
C GLY A 35 15.78 -7.06 3.62
N LEU A 36 15.07 -6.69 2.56
CA LEU A 36 14.90 -5.31 2.11
C LEU A 36 13.50 -4.78 2.45
N LEU A 37 13.44 -3.48 2.74
CA LEU A 37 12.20 -2.73 2.92
C LEU A 37 11.90 -1.94 1.65
N THR A 38 10.70 -2.10 1.10
CA THR A 38 10.23 -1.28 -0.02
C THR A 38 9.24 -0.23 0.48
N VAL A 39 9.44 1.02 0.06
CA VAL A 39 8.57 2.15 0.37
C VAL A 39 7.91 2.63 -0.91
N SER A 40 6.58 2.65 -0.93
CA SER A 40 5.76 3.13 -2.06
C SER A 40 4.83 4.23 -1.59
N LYS A 41 4.53 5.21 -2.45
CA LYS A 41 3.57 6.28 -2.14
C LYS A 41 2.35 6.16 -3.06
N TRP A 42 1.17 6.24 -2.47
CA TRP A 42 -0.07 6.40 -3.24
C TRP A 42 -0.07 7.76 -3.94
N LEU A 43 -0.18 7.76 -5.27
CA LEU A 43 -0.19 9.00 -6.06
C LEU A 43 -1.58 9.66 -6.17
N GLY A 44 -2.66 8.95 -5.78
CA GLY A 44 -4.01 9.51 -5.73
C GLY A 44 -4.30 10.25 -4.42
N GLU A 45 -5.48 10.87 -4.31
CA GLU A 45 -5.91 11.48 -3.04
C GLU A 45 -5.91 10.45 -1.91
N TYR A 46 -5.04 10.66 -0.91
CA TYR A 46 -5.05 9.92 0.33
C TYR A 46 -5.97 10.65 1.31
N LYS A 47 -7.11 10.03 1.65
CA LYS A 47 -7.98 10.52 2.72
C LYS A 47 -7.63 9.77 4.00
N ASP A 48 -7.02 10.48 4.94
CA ASP A 48 -6.87 9.95 6.29
C ASP A 48 -8.26 9.92 6.95
N VAL A 49 -8.78 8.71 7.16
CA VAL A 49 -10.10 8.49 7.74
C VAL A 49 -10.16 8.96 9.21
N ARG A 50 -9.00 9.16 9.86
CA ARG A 50 -8.89 9.58 11.27
C ARG A 50 -8.92 11.09 11.47
N SER A 51 -8.85 11.88 10.41
CA SER A 51 -8.88 13.35 10.48
C SER A 51 -10.30 13.92 10.36
N SER A 52 -11.33 13.12 10.71
CA SER A 52 -12.75 13.50 10.64
C SER A 52 -13.30 13.84 12.01
#